data_AF-A0A5D0UZV7-F1
#
_entry.id   AF-A0A5D0UZV7-F1
#
_cell.length_a   1.000
_cell.length_b   1.000
_cell.length_c   1.000
_cell.angle_alpha   90.00
_cell.angle_beta   90.00
_cell.angle_gamma   90.00
#
_symmetry.space_group_name_H-M   'P 1'
#
loop_
_entity.id
_entity.type
_entity.pdbx_description
1 polymer ?
#
loop_
_entity_poly.entity_id
_entity_poly.type
_entity_poly.pdbx_seq_one_letter_code
_entity_poly.pdbx_strand_id
1 'polypeptide(L)'
;MTAAHPPAWLAFDAGPDAGPAGPDVEPVGLNAEHARVVLAGADARTRAGLFDALATALPLPDYFGGNWDALADVLADRLDTGPLALVVRDAGELLVEEPPAQLATLLDVLGQVAVGGRAPLRVVLREHPDRLPALRHRIATALASTTTGPPPDPR
;
A
#
# COMPACT_ATOMS: atom_id res chain seq x y z
N MET A 1 -11.84 -15.98 -20.07
CA MET A 1 -10.70 -15.68 -19.18
C MET A 1 -11.18 -14.64 -18.19
N THR A 2 -11.58 -15.05 -16.98
CA THR A 2 -12.11 -14.13 -15.96
C THR A 2 -10.97 -13.26 -15.46
N ALA A 3 -11.01 -11.96 -15.75
CA ALA A 3 -10.10 -11.01 -15.14
C ALA A 3 -10.31 -11.09 -13.63
N ALA A 4 -9.30 -11.53 -12.89
CA ALA A 4 -9.31 -11.47 -11.43
C ALA A 4 -9.48 -9.99 -11.05
N HIS A 5 -10.67 -9.64 -10.58
CA HIS A 5 -10.93 -8.33 -10.02
C HIS A 5 -10.02 -8.12 -8.80
N PRO A 6 -9.36 -6.96 -8.68
CA PRO A 6 -8.64 -6.65 -7.46
C PRO A 6 -9.64 -6.61 -6.29
N PRO A 7 -9.19 -6.95 -5.07
CA PRO A 7 -10.05 -6.88 -3.90
C PRO A 7 -10.54 -5.44 -3.68
N ALA A 8 -11.70 -5.27 -3.04
CA ALA A 8 -12.37 -3.96 -2.90
C ALA A 8 -11.54 -2.90 -2.15
N TRP A 9 -10.60 -3.33 -1.32
CA TRP A 9 -9.66 -2.48 -0.60
C TRP A 9 -8.52 -1.95 -1.48
N LEU A 10 -8.26 -2.55 -2.65
CA LEU A 10 -7.17 -2.20 -3.55
C LEU A 10 -7.68 -1.51 -4.83
N ALA A 11 -7.10 -0.36 -5.14
CA ALA A 11 -7.34 0.35 -6.38
C ALA A 11 -6.01 0.74 -7.07
N PHE A 12 -6.07 0.82 -8.40
CA PHE A 12 -4.99 1.34 -9.23
C PHE A 12 -5.42 2.68 -9.80
N ASP A 13 -4.54 3.66 -9.73
CA ASP A 13 -4.79 5.00 -10.26
C ASP A 13 -3.65 5.36 -11.21
N ALA A 14 -3.97 5.73 -12.44
CA ALA A 14 -2.96 6.10 -13.44
C ALA A 14 -2.38 7.52 -13.19
N GLY A 15 -2.94 8.24 -12.22
CA GLY A 15 -2.88 9.69 -12.19
C GLY A 15 -3.62 10.30 -13.39
N PRO A 16 -3.85 11.63 -13.43
CA PRO A 16 -4.12 12.27 -14.69
C PRO A 16 -2.91 12.05 -15.61
N ASP A 17 -3.15 11.65 -16.86
CA ASP A 17 -2.14 11.68 -17.94
C ASP A 17 -1.24 12.91 -17.74
N ALA A 18 0.05 12.68 -17.54
CA ALA A 18 1.02 13.73 -17.22
C ALA A 18 1.15 14.72 -18.39
N GLY A 19 0.22 15.68 -18.48
CA GLY A 19 0.48 17.00 -19.02
C GLY A 19 1.46 17.74 -18.10
N PRO A 20 2.24 18.70 -18.64
CA PRO A 20 3.40 19.26 -17.94
C PRO A 20 3.00 19.81 -16.58
N ALA A 21 3.78 19.41 -15.57
CA ALA A 21 3.65 19.76 -14.17
C ALA A 21 3.24 21.24 -13.95
N GLY A 22 1.93 21.46 -13.78
CA GLY A 22 1.41 22.63 -13.11
C GLY A 22 1.65 22.48 -11.61
N PRO A 23 1.76 23.60 -10.86
CA PRO A 23 2.00 23.54 -9.42
C PRO A 23 0.91 22.70 -8.75
N ASP A 24 1.37 21.72 -7.99
CA ASP A 24 0.68 20.87 -7.03
C ASP A 24 -0.80 21.27 -6.82
N VAL A 25 -1.67 20.79 -7.71
CA VAL A 25 -3.10 20.81 -7.45
C VAL A 25 -3.34 19.75 -6.40
N GLU A 26 -3.42 20.16 -5.14
CA GLU A 26 -3.99 19.34 -4.07
C GLU A 26 -5.25 18.67 -4.63
N PRO A 27 -5.35 17.33 -4.59
CA PRO A 27 -6.53 16.66 -5.12
C PRO A 27 -7.74 17.12 -4.32
N VAL A 28 -8.58 17.90 -5.00
CA VAL A 28 -9.85 18.42 -4.50
C VAL A 28 -10.72 17.25 -4.03
N GLY A 29 -11.17 17.35 -2.78
CA GLY A 29 -12.41 16.73 -2.30
C GLY A 29 -12.42 15.21 -2.08
N LEU A 30 -11.70 14.74 -1.06
CA LEU A 30 -12.20 13.66 -0.20
C LEU A 30 -12.08 14.16 1.24
N ASN A 31 -13.17 14.76 1.70
CA ASN A 31 -13.62 15.01 3.07
C ASN A 31 -12.55 14.76 4.16
N ALA A 32 -12.33 15.75 5.02
CA ALA A 32 -11.47 15.73 6.22
C ALA A 32 -11.83 14.65 7.29
N GLU A 33 -12.60 13.62 6.90
CA GLU A 33 -13.15 12.53 7.71
C GLU A 33 -12.36 11.22 7.56
N HIS A 34 -11.52 11.09 6.51
CA HIS A 34 -10.64 9.94 6.30
C HIS A 34 -9.18 10.38 6.45
N ALA A 35 -8.41 9.70 7.29
CA ALA A 35 -6.97 9.93 7.29
C ALA A 35 -6.37 9.44 5.97
N ARG A 36 -5.60 10.31 5.32
CA ARG A 36 -4.93 9.99 4.07
C ARG A 36 -3.43 10.01 4.29
N VAL A 37 -2.79 8.88 4.03
CA VAL A 37 -1.34 8.70 4.12
C VAL A 37 -0.81 8.56 2.70
N VAL A 38 0.16 9.38 2.33
CA VAL A 38 0.79 9.34 1.01
C VAL A 38 2.25 8.93 1.18
N LEU A 39 2.65 7.86 0.50
CA LEU A 39 4.02 7.39 0.43
C LEU A 39 4.55 7.57 -0.99
N ALA A 40 5.82 7.94 -1.12
CA ALA A 40 6.50 7.85 -2.41
C ALA A 40 7.14 6.46 -2.55
N GLY A 41 6.96 5.83 -3.70
CA GLY A 41 7.52 4.52 -3.99
C GLY A 41 9.05 4.52 -3.93
N ALA A 42 9.68 5.66 -4.22
CA ALA A 42 11.12 5.88 -4.10
C ALA A 42 11.64 5.71 -2.65
N ASP A 43 10.85 6.10 -1.64
CA ASP A 43 11.20 5.89 -0.22
C ASP A 43 10.86 4.46 0.23
N ALA A 44 9.97 3.78 -0.47
CA ALA A 44 9.48 2.45 -0.16
C ALA A 44 10.08 1.33 -1.04
N ARG A 45 11.28 1.54 -1.60
CA ARG A 45 11.96 0.56 -2.49
C ARG A 45 12.44 -0.70 -1.77
N THR A 46 12.71 -0.57 -0.48
CA THR A 46 13.11 -1.67 0.42
C THR A 46 12.10 -1.84 1.55
N ARG A 47 12.12 -2.99 2.23
CA ARG A 47 11.26 -3.23 3.40
C ARG A 47 11.51 -2.19 4.50
N ALA A 48 12.78 -1.90 4.77
CA ALA A 48 13.17 -0.89 5.76
C ALA A 48 12.68 0.52 5.37
N GLY A 49 12.86 0.92 4.11
CA GLY A 49 12.39 2.23 3.64
C GLY A 49 10.87 2.36 3.69
N LEU A 50 10.14 1.30 3.34
CA LEU A 50 8.67 1.28 3.47
C LEU A 50 8.24 1.49 4.94
N PHE A 51 8.88 0.79 5.86
CA PHE A 51 8.60 0.91 7.29
C PHE A 51 8.94 2.29 7.85
N ASP A 52 10.05 2.88 7.43
CA ASP A 52 10.44 4.25 7.82
C ASP A 52 9.46 5.30 7.27
N ALA A 53 9.08 5.18 6.00
CA ALA A 53 8.10 6.07 5.37
C ALA A 53 6.73 5.97 6.04
N LEU A 54 6.29 4.76 6.42
CA LEU A 54 5.07 4.55 7.18
C LEU A 54 5.17 5.11 8.60
N ALA A 55 6.30 4.93 9.28
CA ALA A 55 6.52 5.48 10.62
C ALA A 55 6.56 7.01 10.65
N THR A 56 7.01 7.63 9.57
CA THR A 56 6.99 9.08 9.42
C THR A 56 5.58 9.60 9.12
N ALA A 57 4.82 8.86 8.31
CA ALA A 57 3.53 9.34 7.78
C ALA A 57 2.32 8.98 8.66
N LEU A 58 2.42 7.90 9.44
CA LEU A 58 1.46 7.57 10.50
C LEU A 58 2.02 8.06 11.83
N PRO A 59 1.19 8.59 12.75
CA PRO A 59 1.63 8.90 14.12
C PRO A 59 1.87 7.59 14.87
N LEU A 60 2.99 6.92 14.58
CA LEU A 60 3.32 5.63 15.18
C LEU A 60 3.91 5.81 16.56
N PRO A 61 3.64 4.87 17.48
CA PRO A 61 4.37 4.82 18.73
C PRO A 61 5.84 4.49 18.48
N ASP A 62 6.72 5.03 19.33
CA ASP A 62 8.19 4.85 19.30
C ASP A 62 8.65 3.38 19.25
N TYR A 63 7.77 2.43 19.63
CA TYR A 63 8.06 1.00 19.65
C TYR A 63 7.75 0.26 18.35
N PHE A 64 7.46 0.95 17.24
CA PHE A 64 7.19 0.29 15.96
C PHE A 64 8.30 -0.71 15.61
N GLY A 65 8.00 -1.99 15.73
CA GLY A 65 8.98 -3.06 15.74
C GLY A 65 9.62 -3.40 14.40
N GLY A 66 9.35 -2.61 13.35
CA GLY A 66 9.92 -2.78 12.01
C GLY A 66 9.64 -4.15 11.39
N ASN A 67 8.48 -4.73 11.68
CA ASN A 67 8.08 -6.05 11.21
C ASN A 67 6.63 -6.05 10.69
N TRP A 68 6.28 -7.07 9.91
CA TRP A 68 4.98 -7.17 9.24
C TRP A 68 3.80 -7.28 10.20
N ASP A 69 3.99 -7.98 11.33
CA ASP A 69 2.97 -8.14 12.37
C ASP A 69 2.70 -6.82 13.09
N ALA A 70 3.75 -6.09 13.45
CA ALA A 70 3.65 -4.75 14.03
C ALA A 70 2.96 -3.77 13.07
N LEU A 71 3.19 -3.88 11.75
CA LEU A 71 2.46 -3.10 10.76
C LEU A 71 0.97 -3.44 10.76
N ALA A 72 0.62 -4.73 10.83
CA ALA A 72 -0.76 -5.17 10.88
C ALA A 72 -1.49 -4.60 12.10
N ASP A 73 -0.87 -4.71 13.28
CA ASP A 73 -1.42 -4.25 14.56
C ASP A 73 -1.65 -2.73 14.56
N VAL A 74 -0.64 -1.97 14.12
CA VAL A 74 -0.71 -0.52 13.99
C VAL A 74 -1.82 -0.06 13.03
N LEU A 75 -1.94 -0.70 11.87
CA LEU A 75 -2.98 -0.35 10.91
C LEU A 75 -4.36 -0.73 11.41
N ALA A 76 -4.49 -1.86 12.13
CA ALA A 76 -5.74 -2.27 12.75
C ALA A 76 -6.19 -1.26 13.82
N ASP A 77 -5.31 -0.89 14.75
CA ASP A 77 -5.59 0.15 15.76
C ASP A 77 -5.95 1.48 15.10
N ARG A 78 -5.23 1.86 14.03
CA ARG A 78 -5.56 3.07 13.29
C ARG A 78 -6.95 3.02 12.67
N LEU A 79 -7.38 1.86 12.17
CA LEU A 79 -8.72 1.68 11.61
C LEU A 79 -9.82 1.65 12.68
N ASP A 80 -9.52 1.28 13.93
CA ASP A 80 -10.45 1.43 15.04
C ASP A 80 -10.80 2.90 15.31
N THR A 81 -9.87 3.83 15.03
CA THR A 81 -10.12 5.29 15.16
C THR A 81 -10.84 5.92 13.96
N GLY A 82 -10.91 5.21 12.83
CA GLY A 82 -11.59 5.67 11.62
C GLY A 82 -10.92 5.21 10.32
N PRO A 83 -11.56 5.47 9.18
CA PRO A 83 -11.13 4.93 7.90
C PRO A 83 -9.80 5.53 7.43
N LEU A 84 -9.02 4.73 6.70
CA LEU A 84 -7.66 5.07 6.26
C LEU A 84 -7.52 4.86 4.74
N ALA A 85 -7.00 5.88 4.06
CA ALA A 85 -6.59 5.81 2.67
C ALA A 85 -5.06 5.86 2.56
N LEU A 86 -4.43 4.74 2.22
CA LEU A 86 -3.00 4.63 1.92
C LEU A 86 -2.76 4.79 0.43
N VAL A 87 -2.03 5.83 0.03
CA VAL A 87 -1.73 6.13 -1.37
C VAL A 87 -0.23 5.99 -1.60
N VAL A 88 0.18 5.09 -2.49
CA VAL A 88 1.59 4.93 -2.88
C VAL A 88 1.77 5.54 -4.26
N ARG A 89 2.53 6.63 -4.37
CA ARG A 89 2.94 7.24 -5.65
C ARG A 89 4.11 6.46 -6.23
N ASP A 90 4.24 6.43 -7.55
CA ASP A 90 5.32 5.70 -8.23
C ASP A 90 5.38 4.25 -7.73
N ALA A 91 4.22 3.62 -7.60
CA ALA A 91 4.05 2.32 -6.94
C ALA A 91 4.80 1.17 -7.64
N GLY A 92 5.28 1.37 -8.86
CA GLY A 92 6.23 0.48 -9.53
C GLY A 92 7.55 0.34 -8.76
N GLU A 93 7.96 1.36 -8.00
CA GLU A 93 9.17 1.35 -7.17
C GLU A 93 8.98 0.63 -5.84
N LEU A 94 7.73 0.43 -5.41
CA LEU A 94 7.41 -0.22 -4.13
C LEU A 94 8.06 -1.60 -4.04
N LEU A 95 8.92 -1.80 -3.04
CA LEU A 95 9.64 -3.05 -2.77
C LEU A 95 10.35 -3.60 -4.02
N VAL A 96 10.81 -2.74 -4.93
CA VAL A 96 11.48 -3.16 -6.17
C VAL A 96 12.85 -3.78 -5.90
N GLU A 97 13.49 -3.41 -4.79
CA GLU A 97 14.80 -3.95 -4.36
C GLU A 97 14.66 -5.19 -3.47
N GLU A 98 13.43 -5.59 -3.14
CA GLU A 98 13.13 -6.76 -2.32
C GLU A 98 12.64 -7.93 -3.18
N PRO A 99 12.76 -9.18 -2.68
CA PRO A 99 12.19 -10.32 -3.37
C PRO A 99 10.67 -10.18 -3.49
N PRO A 100 10.05 -10.70 -4.57
CA PRO A 100 8.61 -10.55 -4.84
C PRO A 100 7.72 -11.11 -3.74
N ALA A 101 8.24 -12.05 -2.93
CA ALA A 101 7.56 -12.56 -1.74
C ALA A 101 7.28 -11.47 -0.70
N GLN A 102 8.14 -10.46 -0.54
CA GLN A 102 7.90 -9.36 0.41
C GLN A 102 6.70 -8.51 0.00
N LEU A 103 6.53 -8.26 -1.31
CA LEU A 103 5.35 -7.58 -1.83
C LEU A 103 4.08 -8.41 -1.60
N ALA A 104 4.16 -9.73 -1.78
CA ALA A 104 3.06 -10.63 -1.46
C ALA A 104 2.70 -10.56 0.03
N THR A 105 3.69 -10.63 0.93
CA THR A 105 3.48 -10.50 2.37
C THR A 105 2.84 -9.16 2.75
N LEU A 106 3.31 -8.04 2.17
CA LEU A 106 2.69 -6.73 2.38
C LEU A 106 1.20 -6.74 1.98
N LEU A 107 0.88 -7.26 0.80
CA LEU A 107 -0.50 -7.30 0.30
C LEU A 107 -1.39 -8.24 1.12
N ASP A 108 -0.85 -9.35 1.62
CA ASP A 108 -1.54 -10.24 2.55
C ASP A 108 -1.89 -9.50 3.84
N VAL A 109 -0.90 -8.86 4.48
CA VAL A 109 -1.09 -8.07 5.70
C VAL A 109 -2.14 -6.98 5.51
N LEU A 110 -2.04 -6.18 4.44
CA LEU A 110 -3.03 -5.15 4.13
C LEU A 110 -4.43 -5.74 3.91
N GLY A 111 -4.51 -6.92 3.26
CA GLY A 111 -5.76 -7.64 3.05
C GLY A 111 -6.38 -8.14 4.36
N GLN A 112 -5.59 -8.73 5.25
CA GLN A 112 -6.05 -9.19 6.57
C GLN A 112 -6.59 -8.01 7.38
N VAL A 113 -5.85 -6.90 7.43
CA VAL A 113 -6.27 -5.68 8.14
C VAL A 113 -7.54 -5.08 7.53
N ALA A 114 -7.64 -5.04 6.20
CA ALA A 114 -8.84 -4.52 5.52
C ALA A 114 -10.10 -5.36 5.80
N VAL A 115 -9.95 -6.66 6.03
CA VAL A 115 -11.06 -7.57 6.35
C VAL A 115 -11.40 -7.55 7.85
N GLY A 116 -10.40 -7.43 8.72
CA GLY A 116 -10.56 -7.48 10.17
C GLY A 116 -10.88 -6.14 10.84
N GLY A 117 -10.55 -5.02 10.20
CA GLY A 117 -10.72 -3.67 10.77
C GLY A 117 -12.19 -3.24 10.89
N ARG A 118 -12.48 -2.38 11.88
CA ARG A 118 -13.81 -1.78 12.06
C ARG A 118 -14.17 -0.76 10.99
N ALA A 119 -13.17 -0.06 10.46
CA ALA A 119 -13.31 0.90 9.38
C ALA A 119 -12.63 0.40 8.10
N PRO A 120 -13.07 0.88 6.92
CA PRO A 120 -12.47 0.46 5.66
C PRO A 120 -11.04 0.97 5.50
N LEU A 121 -10.15 0.06 5.11
CA LEU A 121 -8.84 0.38 4.55
C LEU A 121 -8.95 0.51 3.03
N ARG A 122 -8.44 1.60 2.48
CA ARG A 122 -8.31 1.79 1.04
C ARG A 122 -6.85 1.98 0.66
N VAL A 123 -6.34 1.12 -0.20
CA VAL A 123 -4.99 1.20 -0.76
C VAL A 123 -5.09 1.63 -2.23
N VAL A 124 -4.41 2.72 -2.58
CA VAL A 124 -4.37 3.25 -3.94
C VAL A 124 -2.94 3.25 -4.43
N LEU A 125 -2.66 2.41 -5.42
CA LEU A 125 -1.36 2.36 -6.08
C LEU A 125 -1.40 3.29 -7.29
N ARG A 126 -0.67 4.40 -7.19
CA ARG A 126 -0.52 5.41 -8.24
C ARG A 126 0.71 5.13 -9.06
N GLU A 127 0.53 5.05 -10.38
CA GLU A 127 1.63 4.80 -11.31
C GLU A 127 1.30 5.40 -12.69
N HIS A 128 2.33 5.71 -13.49
CA HIS A 128 2.14 6.22 -14.84
C HIS A 128 1.31 5.26 -15.69
N PRO A 129 0.41 5.73 -16.58
CA PRO A 129 -0.43 4.86 -17.41
C PRO A 129 0.35 3.80 -18.20
N ASP A 130 1.54 4.15 -18.71
CA ASP A 130 2.43 3.21 -19.43
C ASP A 130 2.98 2.07 -18.54
N ARG A 131 3.16 2.32 -17.25
CA ARG A 131 3.73 1.36 -16.28
C ARG A 131 2.66 0.64 -15.46
N LEU A 132 1.45 1.21 -15.41
CA LEU A 132 0.29 0.63 -14.75
C LEU A 132 0.00 -0.84 -15.14
N PRO A 133 0.06 -1.28 -16.42
CA PRO A 133 -0.16 -2.69 -16.75
C PRO A 133 0.90 -3.61 -16.14
N ALA A 134 2.17 -3.19 -16.11
CA ALA A 134 3.24 -3.95 -15.48
C ALA A 134 3.06 -4.04 -13.96
N LEU A 135 2.70 -2.92 -13.32
CA LEU A 135 2.36 -2.89 -11.89
C LEU A 135 1.19 -3.80 -11.57
N ARG A 136 0.09 -3.72 -12.34
CA ARG A 136 -1.09 -4.58 -12.14
C ARG A 136 -0.76 -6.06 -12.26
N HIS A 137 0.08 -6.43 -13.24
CA HIS A 137 0.55 -7.80 -13.39
C HIS A 137 1.38 -8.25 -12.17
N ARG A 138 2.33 -7.42 -11.72
CA ARG A 138 3.16 -7.70 -10.55
C ARG A 138 2.31 -7.90 -9.28
N ILE A 139 1.33 -7.04 -9.05
CA ILE A 139 0.42 -7.11 -7.90
C ILE A 139 -0.50 -8.32 -7.99
N ALA A 140 -1.03 -8.64 -9.18
CA ALA A 140 -1.86 -9.84 -9.37
C ALA A 140 -1.07 -11.13 -9.10
N THR A 141 0.19 -11.20 -9.56
CA THR A 141 1.08 -12.34 -9.28
C THR A 141 1.39 -12.44 -7.78
N ALA A 142 1.65 -11.32 -7.12
CA ALA A 142 1.89 -11.30 -5.67
C ALA A 142 0.65 -11.77 -4.89
N LEU A 143 -0.55 -11.26 -5.21
CA LEU A 143 -1.82 -11.70 -4.59
C LEU A 143 -2.10 -13.19 -4.84
N ALA A 144 -1.77 -13.72 -6.02
CA ALA A 144 -1.94 -15.15 -6.30
C ALA A 144 -1.01 -16.00 -5.43
N SER A 145 0.16 -15.48 -5.05
CA SER A 145 1.13 -16.21 -4.23
C SER A 145 0.78 -16.26 -2.73
N THR A 146 0.01 -15.30 -2.20
CA THR A 146 -0.36 -15.27 -0.76
C THR A 146 -1.37 -16.35 -0.36
N THR A 147 -2.07 -16.95 -1.32
CA THR A 147 -2.98 -18.09 -1.07
C THR A 147 -2.21 -19.34 -0.63
N THR A 148 -0.91 -19.41 -0.90
CA THR A 148 0.04 -20.30 -0.22
C THR A 148 0.60 -19.50 0.97
N GLY A 149 0.26 -19.89 2.19
CA GLY A 149 0.52 -19.12 3.42
C GLY A 149 1.95 -18.57 3.61
N PRO A 150 2.12 -17.60 4.53
CA PRO A 150 3.30 -16.73 4.57
C PRO A 150 4.60 -17.54 4.74
N PRO A 151 5.68 -17.17 4.03
CA PRO A 151 7.00 -17.74 4.31
C PRO A 151 7.41 -17.39 5.75
N PRO A 152 8.00 -18.33 6.51
CA PRO A 152 8.51 -18.02 7.84
C PRO A 152 9.61 -16.95 7.72
N ASP A 153 9.48 -15.88 8.50
CA ASP A 153 10.52 -14.84 8.59
C ASP A 153 11.81 -15.48 9.13
N PRO A 154 12.93 -15.41 8.38
CA PRO A 154 14.21 -15.86 8.92
C PRO A 154 14.67 -14.82 9.94
N ARG A 155 14.52 -15.17 11.22
CA ARG A 155 15.13 -14.45 12.36
C ARG A 155 16.61 -14.16 12.15
#